data_AF-A0A432DSC6-F1
#
_entry.id   AF-A0A432DSC6-F1
#
_cell.length_a   1.000
_cell.length_b   1.000
_cell.length_c   1.000
_cell.angle_alpha   90.00
_cell.angle_beta   90.00
_cell.angle_gamma   90.00
#
_symmetry.space_group_name_H-M   'P 1'
#
loop_
_entity.id
_entity.type
_entity.pdbx_description
1 polymer ?
#
loop_
_entity_poly.entity_id
_entity_poly.type
_entity_poly.pdbx_seq_one_letter_code
_entity_poly.pdbx_strand_id
1 'polypeptide(L)'
;MDLQQEFVYVGDDAVVEPSGKSRRFGADLGIRFQPLENFYLNADINYSHARFTGEEKGQDYVPLAPVVTSTGSVNWDFLHGFSLGLQYRYLGARPAVEDNSIKTKAYFVNDLMLSYNRQKWEPIFSSITFSM
;
A
#
# COMPACT_ATOMS: atom_id res chain seq x y z
N MET A 1 -10.14 12.43 12.07
CA MET A 1 -11.14 12.76 11.04
C MET A 1 -12.45 12.12 11.43
N ASP A 2 -13.52 12.90 11.49
CA ASP A 2 -14.88 12.44 11.79
C ASP A 2 -15.72 12.56 10.51
N LEU A 3 -16.41 11.49 10.14
CA LEU A 3 -17.29 11.43 8.98
C LEU A 3 -18.73 11.24 9.46
N GLN A 4 -19.64 12.04 8.90
CA GLN A 4 -21.07 11.87 9.15
C GLN A 4 -21.66 10.65 8.44
N GLN A 5 -20.98 10.18 7.39
CA GLN A 5 -21.37 9.02 6.59
C GLN A 5 -20.10 8.36 6.04
N GLU A 6 -19.95 7.06 6.27
CA GLU A 6 -18.85 6.24 5.75
C GLU A 6 -19.37 5.42 4.57
N PHE A 7 -18.57 5.27 3.53
CA PHE A 7 -18.95 4.46 2.37
C PHE A 7 -18.21 3.13 2.43
N VAL A 8 -18.97 2.03 2.55
CA VAL A 8 -18.42 0.67 2.63
C VAL A 8 -18.67 -0.05 1.33
N TYR A 9 -17.65 -0.72 0.80
CA TYR A 9 -17.78 -1.54 -0.40
C TYR A 9 -18.23 -2.95 -0.03
N VAL A 10 -19.36 -3.38 -0.58
CA VAL A 10 -19.90 -4.73 -0.42
C VAL A 10 -19.45 -5.57 -1.61
N GLY A 11 -18.61 -6.58 -1.35
CA GLY A 11 -18.00 -7.41 -2.39
C GLY A 11 -18.99 -8.29 -3.15
N ASP A 12 -20.05 -8.74 -2.48
CA ASP A 12 -21.02 -9.69 -3.03
C ASP A 12 -22.00 -9.02 -4.01
N ASP A 13 -22.42 -7.78 -3.69
CA ASP A 13 -23.36 -7.00 -4.50
C ASP A 13 -22.65 -6.01 -5.45
N ALA A 14 -21.33 -5.88 -5.34
CA ALA A 14 -20.50 -4.92 -6.10
C ALA A 14 -20.99 -3.46 -6.01
N VAL A 15 -21.57 -3.09 -4.87
CA VAL A 15 -22.10 -1.76 -4.58
C VAL A 15 -21.37 -1.11 -3.40
N VAL A 16 -21.46 0.22 -3.34
CA VAL A 16 -21.00 1.01 -2.20
C VAL A 16 -22.22 1.44 -1.41
N GLU A 17 -22.27 1.04 -0.14
CA GLU A 17 -23.38 1.37 0.75
C GLU A 17 -23.02 2.54 1.68
N PRO A 18 -23.93 3.53 1.84
CA PRO A 18 -23.80 4.52 2.87
C PRO A 18 -24.04 3.87 4.24
N SER A 19 -23.01 3.86 5.07
CA SER A 19 -23.03 3.35 6.43
C SER A 19 -22.99 4.50 7.45
N GLY A 20 -23.05 4.15 8.74
CA GLY A 20 -23.14 5.06 9.87
C GLY A 20 -21.94 6.02 10.01
N LYS A 21 -22.03 6.89 11.02
CA LYS A 21 -20.98 7.86 11.36
C LYS A 21 -19.70 7.14 11.76
N SER A 22 -18.56 7.56 11.22
CA SER A 22 -17.27 6.95 11.53
C SER A 22 -16.23 7.97 12.01
N ARG A 23 -15.22 7.46 12.71
CA ARG A 23 -14.04 8.20 13.14
C ARG A 23 -12.80 7.46 12.68
N ARG A 24 -11.88 8.20 12.10
CA ARG A 24 -10.56 7.72 11.63
C ARG A 24 -9.47 8.56 12.27
N PHE A 25 -8.49 7.92 12.89
CA PHE A 25 -7.24 8.54 13.31
C PHE A 25 -6.08 7.64 12.94
N GLY A 26 -4.91 8.22 12.75
CA GLY A 26 -3.78 7.49 12.20
C GLY A 26 -2.48 8.24 12.37
N ALA A 27 -1.41 7.60 11.93
CA ALA A 27 -0.07 8.16 11.87
C ALA A 27 0.61 7.69 10.60
N ASP A 28 1.36 8.60 9.99
CA ASP A 28 2.07 8.35 8.74
C ASP A 28 3.54 8.69 8.94
N LEU A 29 4.41 7.83 8.41
CA LEU A 29 5.87 7.99 8.45
C LEU A 29 6.43 7.81 7.06
N GLY A 30 7.08 8.86 6.56
CA GLY A 30 7.82 8.85 5.29
C GLY A 30 9.33 8.89 5.53
N ILE A 31 10.06 8.02 4.86
CA ILE A 31 11.52 7.97 4.85
C ILE A 31 11.97 8.12 3.40
N ARG A 32 12.91 9.03 3.18
CA ARG A 32 13.59 9.28 1.90
C ARG A 32 15.06 9.41 2.18
N PHE A 33 15.90 8.61 1.54
CA PHE A 33 17.33 8.63 1.82
C PHE A 33 18.15 8.35 0.56
N GLN A 34 19.14 9.20 0.31
CA GLN A 34 20.03 9.14 -0.85
C GLN A 34 21.49 9.21 -0.35
N PRO A 35 22.09 8.08 0.05
CA PRO A 35 23.46 8.07 0.57
C PRO A 35 24.52 8.29 -0.51
N LEU A 36 24.23 7.98 -1.77
CA LEU A 36 25.13 8.11 -2.92
C LEU A 36 24.37 8.73 -4.10
N GLU A 37 25.09 9.35 -5.04
CA GLU A 37 24.47 9.95 -6.23
C GLU A 37 23.71 8.93 -7.08
N ASN A 38 24.14 7.67 -7.06
CA ASN A 38 23.59 6.56 -7.84
C ASN A 38 22.69 5.62 -7.04
N PHE A 39 22.37 5.91 -5.78
CA PHE A 39 21.59 5.02 -4.92
C PHE A 39 20.54 5.78 -4.13
N TYR A 40 19.29 5.36 -4.27
CA TYR A 40 18.15 5.98 -3.63
C TYR A 40 17.25 4.94 -2.96
N LEU A 41 16.77 5.25 -1.77
CA LEU A 41 15.75 4.47 -1.09
C LEU A 41 14.62 5.34 -0.56
N ASN A 42 13.44 4.75 -0.50
CA ASN A 42 12.30 5.33 0.18
C ASN A 42 11.44 4.26 0.84
N ALA A 43 10.71 4.68 1.86
CA ALA A 43 9.64 3.91 2.46
C ALA A 43 8.56 4.85 2.97
N ASP A 44 7.32 4.41 2.89
CA ASP A 44 6.16 5.03 3.52
C ASP A 44 5.46 3.95 4.36
N ILE A 45 5.07 4.32 5.57
CA ILE A 45 4.38 3.45 6.51
C ILE A 45 3.18 4.24 7.04
N ASN A 46 1.99 3.70 6.88
CA ASN A 46 0.75 4.35 7.28
C ASN A 46 0.00 3.44 8.24
N TYR A 47 -0.41 4.00 9.38
CA TYR A 47 -1.28 3.37 10.36
C TYR A 47 -2.61 4.12 10.40
N SER A 48 -3.72 3.38 10.33
CA SER A 48 -5.05 3.94 10.42
C SER A 48 -5.92 3.10 11.34
N HIS A 49 -6.67 3.78 12.19
CA HIS A 49 -7.67 3.21 13.07
C HIS A 49 -9.03 3.81 12.72
N ALA A 50 -9.81 3.04 11.96
CA ALA A 50 -11.16 3.39 11.54
C ALA A 50 -12.20 2.63 12.37
N ARG A 51 -13.16 3.37 12.95
CA ARG A 51 -14.28 2.83 13.72
C ARG A 51 -15.58 3.56 13.43
N PHE A 52 -16.69 2.83 13.44
CA PHE A 52 -18.01 3.43 13.57
C PHE A 52 -18.21 4.00 14.97
N THR A 53 -18.95 5.09 15.09
CA THR A 53 -19.14 5.83 16.35
C THR A 53 -20.51 5.60 16.99
N GLY A 54 -21.44 4.98 16.27
CA GLY A 54 -22.80 4.67 16.73
C GLY A 54 -23.03 3.20 17.09
N GLU A 55 -22.05 2.33 16.84
CA GLU A 55 -22.18 0.88 17.03
C GLU A 55 -21.65 0.43 18.40
N GLU A 56 -22.07 -0.76 18.82
CA GLU A 56 -21.53 -1.37 20.04
C GLU A 56 -20.04 -1.67 19.90
N LYS A 57 -19.32 -1.58 21.03
CA LYS A 57 -17.89 -1.85 21.07
C LYS A 57 -17.61 -3.28 20.63
N GLY A 58 -16.77 -3.45 19.60
CA GLY A 58 -16.46 -4.76 19.02
C GLY A 58 -17.28 -5.10 17.77
N GLN A 59 -18.33 -4.32 17.48
CA GLN A 59 -19.13 -4.32 16.25
C GLN A 59 -18.88 -3.04 15.43
N ASP A 60 -17.87 -2.27 15.80
CA ASP A 60 -17.60 -0.93 15.32
C ASP A 60 -16.48 -0.89 14.28
N TYR A 61 -16.03 -2.02 13.72
CA TYR A 61 -14.98 -2.02 12.71
C TYR A 61 -15.53 -1.52 11.37
N VAL A 62 -14.77 -0.67 10.67
CA VAL A 62 -15.08 -0.36 9.26
C VAL A 62 -14.55 -1.50 8.39
N PRO A 63 -15.40 -2.26 7.68
CA PRO A 63 -14.97 -3.37 6.85
C PRO A 63 -13.99 -2.89 5.79
N LEU A 64 -12.98 -3.70 5.50
CA LEU A 64 -12.01 -3.43 4.46
C LEU A 64 -11.22 -2.12 4.65
N ALA A 65 -11.32 -1.43 5.79
CA ALA A 65 -10.45 -0.30 6.07
C ALA A 65 -9.00 -0.79 6.28
N PRO A 66 -8.01 -0.26 5.52
CA PRO A 66 -6.61 -0.57 5.77
C PRO A 66 -6.21 -0.15 7.19
N VAL A 67 -5.55 -1.04 7.93
CA VAL A 67 -5.05 -0.77 9.28
C VAL A 67 -3.58 -0.37 9.26
N VAL A 68 -2.76 -1.15 8.54
CA VAL A 68 -1.35 -0.87 8.30
C VAL A 68 -1.07 -1.05 6.82
N THR A 69 -0.45 -0.05 6.21
CA THR A 69 0.10 -0.16 4.87
C THR A 69 1.56 0.23 4.89
N SER A 70 2.35 -0.38 4.01
CA SER A 70 3.71 0.09 3.78
C SER A 70 4.10 -0.09 2.34
N THR A 71 4.81 0.89 1.80
CA THR A 71 5.41 0.82 0.47
C THR A 71 6.86 1.24 0.60
N GLY A 72 7.71 0.75 -0.28
CA GLY A 72 9.06 1.27 -0.37
C GLY A 72 9.74 0.83 -1.64
N SER A 73 10.84 1.51 -1.92
CA SER A 73 11.66 1.18 -3.08
C SER A 73 13.12 1.44 -2.83
N VAL A 74 13.94 0.69 -3.56
CA VAL A 74 15.37 0.86 -3.67
C VAL A 74 15.68 0.97 -5.14
N ASN A 75 16.37 2.03 -5.54
CA ASN A 75 16.83 2.26 -6.89
C ASN A 75 18.35 2.42 -6.86
N TRP A 76 19.03 1.66 -7.70
CA TRP A 76 20.48 1.65 -7.76
C TRP A 76 20.94 1.63 -9.20
N ASP A 77 21.61 2.70 -9.62
CA ASP A 77 22.36 2.74 -10.87
C ASP A 77 23.78 2.21 -10.60
N PHE A 78 24.15 1.09 -11.22
CA PHE A 78 25.44 0.45 -11.02
C PHE A 78 26.14 0.19 -12.36
N LEU A 79 27.48 0.22 -12.35
CA LEU A 79 28.39 -0.13 -13.47
C LEU A 79 27.90 0.19 -14.90
N HIS A 80 28.47 1.23 -15.53
CA HIS A 80 28.42 1.45 -17.00
C HIS A 80 27.04 1.24 -17.66
N GLY A 81 25.98 1.72 -17.02
CA GLY A 81 24.63 1.79 -17.60
C GLY A 81 23.62 0.75 -17.12
N PHE A 82 23.91 -0.08 -16.11
CA PHE A 82 22.88 -0.91 -15.50
C PHE A 82 22.11 -0.16 -14.40
N SER A 83 20.81 -0.42 -14.30
CA SER A 83 19.98 0.08 -13.19
C SER A 83 19.14 -1.06 -12.62
N LEU A 84 19.06 -1.09 -11.29
CA LEU A 84 18.24 -2.01 -10.51
C LEU A 84 17.18 -1.21 -9.76
N GLY A 85 15.92 -1.58 -9.91
CA GLY A 85 14.81 -1.07 -9.13
C GLY A 85 14.14 -2.22 -8.39
N LEU A 86 13.95 -2.08 -7.09
CA LEU A 86 13.15 -2.98 -6.26
C LEU A 86 12.06 -2.16 -5.61
N GLN A 87 10.83 -2.63 -5.70
CA GLN A 87 9.68 -2.01 -5.04
C GLN A 87 8.92 -3.07 -4.25
N TYR A 88 8.35 -2.68 -3.12
CA TYR A 88 7.45 -3.54 -2.38
C TYR A 88 6.17 -2.80 -2.00
N ARG A 89 5.11 -3.58 -1.79
CA ARG A 89 3.84 -3.13 -1.23
C ARG A 89 3.32 -4.14 -0.21
N TYR A 90 3.10 -3.66 1.00
CA TYR A 90 2.50 -4.39 2.10
C TYR A 90 1.10 -3.83 2.41
N LEU A 91 0.12 -4.72 2.50
CA LEU A 91 -1.18 -4.42 3.09
C LEU A 91 -1.43 -5.40 4.24
N GLY A 92 -1.60 -4.86 5.44
CA GLY A 92 -1.88 -5.63 6.63
C GLY A 92 -3.26 -6.30 6.62
N ALA A 93 -3.41 -7.29 7.49
CA ALA A 93 -4.71 -7.92 7.73
C ALA A 93 -5.70 -6.88 8.27
N ARG A 94 -6.94 -6.99 7.83
CA ARG A 94 -8.01 -6.05 8.16
C ARG A 94 -9.34 -6.79 8.27
N PRO A 95 -10.31 -6.26 9.03
CA PRO A 95 -11.65 -6.84 9.12
C PRO A 95 -12.30 -6.92 7.74
N ALA A 96 -12.93 -8.03 7.43
CA ALA A 96 -13.80 -8.16 6.26
C ALA A 96 -15.25 -7.78 6.59
N VAL A 97 -15.60 -7.75 7.89
CA VAL A 97 -16.92 -7.47 8.45
C VAL A 97 -16.79 -6.63 9.74
N GLU A 98 -17.88 -6.03 10.17
CA GLU A 98 -17.98 -5.04 11.25
C GLU A 98 -17.66 -5.61 12.64
N ASP A 99 -17.89 -6.90 12.85
CA ASP A 99 -17.63 -7.62 14.09
C ASP A 99 -16.20 -8.19 14.19
N ASN A 100 -15.41 -8.03 13.12
CA ASN A 100 -14.05 -8.54 13.00
C ASN A 100 -13.92 -10.07 13.15
N SER A 101 -15.01 -10.83 13.00
CA SER A 101 -15.03 -12.30 13.01
C SER A 101 -14.35 -12.88 11.77
N ILE A 102 -14.51 -12.23 10.61
CA ILE A 102 -13.84 -12.55 9.36
C ILE A 102 -12.79 -11.47 9.08
N LYS A 103 -11.56 -11.89 8.76
CA LYS A 103 -10.46 -10.99 8.41
C LYS A 103 -9.87 -11.37 7.06
N THR A 104 -9.49 -10.35 6.30
CA THR A 104 -8.70 -10.56 5.08
C THR A 104 -7.25 -10.87 5.46
N LYS A 105 -6.61 -11.78 4.71
CA LYS A 105 -5.18 -12.04 4.86
C LYS A 105 -4.36 -10.82 4.45
N ALA A 106 -3.25 -10.59 5.16
CA ALA A 106 -2.24 -9.63 4.73
C ALA A 106 -1.58 -10.13 3.44
N TYR A 107 -1.06 -9.22 2.62
CA TYR A 107 -0.26 -9.56 1.46
C TYR A 107 0.97 -8.66 1.33
N PHE A 108 1.98 -9.18 0.65
CA PHE A 108 3.25 -8.53 0.40
C PHE A 108 3.66 -8.80 -1.05
N VAL A 109 3.60 -7.77 -1.89
CA VAL A 109 3.94 -7.85 -3.32
C VAL A 109 5.29 -7.19 -3.52
N ASN A 110 6.12 -7.78 -4.37
CA ASN A 110 7.43 -7.24 -4.74
C ASN A 110 7.55 -7.17 -6.25
N ASP A 111 8.08 -6.05 -6.71
CA ASP A 111 8.36 -5.80 -8.11
C ASP A 111 9.86 -5.56 -8.28
N LEU A 112 10.49 -6.32 -9.18
CA LEU A 112 11.90 -6.19 -9.53
C LEU A 112 12.03 -5.69 -10.97
N MET A 113 12.82 -4.65 -11.17
CA MET A 113 13.17 -4.07 -12.46
C MET A 113 14.68 -4.07 -12.64
N LEU A 114 15.15 -4.56 -13.79
CA LEU A 114 16.54 -4.49 -14.21
C LEU A 114 16.58 -3.85 -15.60
N SER A 115 17.40 -2.82 -15.79
CA SER A 115 17.59 -2.16 -17.08
C SER A 115 19.07 -2.01 -17.41
N TYR A 116 19.36 -1.87 -18.69
CA TYR A 116 20.72 -1.65 -19.21
C TYR A 116 20.69 -0.61 -20.33
N ASN A 117 21.54 0.40 -20.22
CA ASN A 117 21.67 1.50 -21.16
C ASN A 117 23.11 1.56 -21.70
N ARG A 118 23.29 1.32 -23.01
CA ARG A 118 24.55 1.58 -23.70
C ARG A 118 24.49 2.92 -24.40
N GLN A 119 25.47 3.77 -24.13
CA GLN A 119 25.71 5.02 -24.87
C GLN A 119 26.28 4.73 -26.28
N LYS A 120 25.50 4.08 -27.13
CA LYS A 120 25.57 4.13 -28.61
C LYS A 120 24.47 3.22 -29.18
N TRP A 121 23.56 3.87 -29.92
CA TRP A 121 22.44 3.34 -30.70
C TRP A 121 21.17 3.11 -29.88
N GLU A 122 20.09 3.82 -30.22
CA GLU A 122 18.74 3.67 -29.66
C GLU A 122 18.28 2.20 -29.74
N PRO A 123 18.12 1.47 -28.61
CA PRO A 123 17.48 0.17 -28.64
C PRO A 123 16.16 0.23 -27.88
N ILE A 124 15.15 -0.40 -28.48
CA ILE A 124 13.81 -0.56 -27.93
C ILE A 124 13.90 -1.29 -26.58
N PHE A 125 13.34 -0.69 -25.53
CA PHE A 125 13.31 -1.23 -24.17
C PHE A 125 12.38 -2.45 -24.06
N SER A 126 12.86 -3.53 -23.44
CA SER A 126 12.01 -4.61 -22.93
C SER A 126 12.00 -4.58 -21.40
N SER A 127 10.82 -4.36 -20.82
CA SER A 127 10.57 -4.51 -19.39
C SER A 127 10.07 -5.93 -19.13
N ILE A 128 10.70 -6.65 -18.20
CA ILE A 128 10.14 -7.90 -17.67
C ILE A 128 9.61 -7.61 -16.26
N THR A 129 8.30 -7.66 -16.11
CA THR A 129 7.61 -7.50 -14.81
C THR A 129 7.36 -8.89 -14.24
N PHE A 130 7.97 -9.21 -13.11
CA PHE A 130 7.57 -10.36 -12.30
C PHE A 130 6.70 -9.87 -11.15
N SER A 131 5.45 -10.35 -11.11
CA SER A 131 4.55 -10.14 -9.98
C SER A 131 4.39 -11.50 -9.28
N MET A 132 4.77 -11.57 -8.00
CA MET A 132 4.55 -12.73 -7.12
C MET A 132 3.63 -12.33 -5.98
#